data_AF-A0A8T8XG07-F1
#
_entry.id   AF-A0A8T8XG07-F1
#
_cell.length_a   1.000
_cell.length_b   1.000
_cell.length_c   1.000
_cell.angle_alpha   90.00
_cell.angle_beta   90.00
_cell.angle_gamma   90.00
#
_symmetry.space_group_name_H-M   'P 1'
#
loop_
_entity.id
_entity.type
_entity.pdbx_description
1 polymer ?
#
loop_
_entity_poly.entity_id
_entity_poly.type
_entity_poly.pdbx_seq_one_letter_code
_entity_poly.pdbx_strand_id
1 'polypeptide(L)'
;PPSTELPKPPSPYNPGWRFQAQSYAPPAPTPVVLKCCISSKNERRERAQLSPVERCLKRTRLPGNEGDDTVSLQVTGTLKAGDGHNSQALTVEVLDSTSPSLPRKGTGFVAKIYDPLYFGDDDGYLDPFRCMDKYYTHEANAYPALREFQGRDSPTYHGSYTVNLAVDDDRKPRVVFVDLAHALFDRRRDDPAALTLNCFLGDYISPPLRWNEAKFKASPFDDWVDWDWDPWLTAEFAHTATSITPEMREQWADI
;
A
#
# COMPACT_ATOMS: atom_id res chain seq x y z
N PRO A 1 -0.17 -15.98 -3.86
CA PRO A 1 -0.68 -17.23 -3.25
C PRO A 1 -0.34 -17.20 -1.76
N PRO A 2 -1.10 -17.89 -0.88
CA PRO A 2 -0.74 -18.02 0.54
C PRO A 2 0.65 -18.64 0.69
N SER A 3 1.41 -18.23 1.71
CA SER A 3 2.77 -18.76 1.94
C SER A 3 2.68 -20.22 2.40
N THR A 4 3.36 -21.14 1.72
CA THR A 4 3.24 -22.59 1.98
C THR A 4 4.23 -23.16 2.99
N GLU A 5 5.24 -22.40 3.42
CA GLU A 5 6.40 -22.97 4.15
C GLU A 5 6.24 -23.06 5.67
N LEU A 6 5.49 -22.17 6.32
CA LEU A 6 5.22 -22.21 7.77
C LEU A 6 3.83 -21.63 8.09
N PRO A 7 3.08 -22.23 9.04
CA PRO A 7 1.73 -21.80 9.35
C PRO A 7 1.73 -20.39 9.97
N LYS A 8 0.81 -19.55 9.49
CA LYS A 8 0.51 -18.23 10.06
C LYS A 8 -0.71 -18.35 10.97
N PRO A 9 -0.79 -17.55 12.06
CA PRO A 9 -2.01 -17.51 12.87
C PRO A 9 -3.19 -16.97 12.04
N PRO A 10 -4.44 -17.33 12.40
CA PRO A 10 -5.63 -16.82 11.72
C PRO A 10 -5.64 -15.29 11.68
N SER A 11 -6.03 -14.73 10.54
CA SER A 11 -6.14 -13.28 10.40
C SER A 11 -7.20 -12.73 11.36
N PRO A 12 -6.89 -11.69 12.18
CA PRO A 12 -7.85 -11.11 13.10
C PRO A 12 -8.88 -10.19 12.40
N TYR A 13 -8.68 -9.89 11.11
CA TYR A 13 -9.38 -8.86 10.36
C TYR A 13 -10.79 -9.25 9.87
N ASN A 14 -11.62 -9.75 10.80
CA ASN A 14 -13.00 -10.18 10.53
C ASN A 14 -14.01 -9.21 11.17
N PRO A 15 -15.24 -9.12 10.63
CA PRO A 15 -16.31 -8.35 11.26
C PRO A 15 -16.51 -8.70 12.73
N GLY A 16 -16.68 -7.67 13.57
CA GLY A 16 -16.77 -7.81 15.02
C GLY A 16 -15.43 -7.68 15.76
N TRP A 17 -14.30 -7.76 15.06
CA TRP A 17 -13.00 -7.50 15.66
C TRP A 17 -12.90 -6.04 16.12
N ARG A 18 -12.40 -5.83 17.35
CA ARG A 18 -12.24 -4.51 17.97
C ARG A 18 -10.79 -4.28 18.31
N PHE A 19 -10.32 -3.07 18.07
CA PHE A 19 -8.94 -2.69 18.36
C PHE A 19 -8.84 -1.21 18.71
N GLN A 20 -7.82 -0.88 19.48
CA GLN A 20 -7.45 0.50 19.79
C GLN A 20 -6.20 0.85 18.97
N ALA A 21 -6.25 1.99 18.30
CA ALA A 21 -5.13 2.51 17.52
C ALA A 21 -4.67 3.84 18.11
N GLN A 22 -3.36 4.04 18.19
CA GLN A 22 -2.72 5.26 18.67
C GLN A 22 -2.28 6.10 17.48
N SER A 23 -2.50 7.40 17.54
CA SER A 23 -2.06 8.34 16.50
C SER A 23 -0.56 8.24 16.27
N TYR A 24 -0.15 8.41 15.03
CA TYR A 24 1.24 8.25 14.65
C TYR A 24 1.59 9.18 13.49
N ALA A 25 2.70 9.91 13.63
CA ALA A 25 3.24 10.72 12.56
C ALA A 25 4.09 9.81 11.64
N PRO A 26 3.67 9.61 10.37
CA PRO A 26 4.42 8.76 9.45
C PRO A 26 5.83 9.31 9.26
N PRO A 27 6.87 8.46 9.21
CA PRO A 27 8.20 8.90 8.83
C PRO A 27 8.22 9.32 7.36
N ALA A 28 9.30 9.98 6.94
CA ALA A 28 9.49 10.35 5.54
C ALA A 28 9.45 9.11 4.62
N PRO A 29 9.01 9.26 3.35
CA PRO A 29 9.03 8.17 2.38
C PRO A 29 10.40 7.49 2.31
N THR A 30 10.40 6.16 2.34
CA THR A 30 11.65 5.40 2.19
C THR A 30 12.25 5.61 0.79
N PRO A 31 13.59 5.57 0.63
CA PRO A 31 14.21 5.70 -0.69
C PRO A 31 13.74 4.61 -1.66
N VAL A 32 13.27 5.02 -2.85
CA VAL A 32 12.91 4.09 -3.93
C VAL A 32 14.13 3.81 -4.79
N VAL A 33 14.73 2.64 -4.58
CA VAL A 33 15.88 2.14 -5.36
C VAL A 33 15.53 0.85 -6.08
N LEU A 34 16.28 0.51 -7.13
CA LEU A 34 16.11 -0.77 -7.82
C LEU A 34 16.21 -1.93 -6.81
N LYS A 35 15.27 -2.88 -6.87
CA LYS A 35 15.22 -4.04 -5.95
C LYS A 35 15.02 -3.66 -4.47
N CYS A 36 14.45 -2.50 -4.16
CA CYS A 36 14.26 -2.01 -2.78
C CYS A 36 13.40 -2.91 -1.87
N CYS A 37 12.70 -3.89 -2.44
CA CYS A 37 11.83 -4.82 -1.73
C CYS A 37 12.28 -6.28 -1.88
N ILE A 38 13.37 -6.55 -2.61
CA ILE A 38 13.82 -7.93 -2.84
C ILE A 38 14.59 -8.43 -1.62
N SER A 39 14.24 -9.63 -1.17
CA SER A 39 14.94 -10.33 -0.09
C SER A 39 16.37 -10.68 -0.50
N SER A 40 17.31 -10.18 0.29
CA SER A 40 18.71 -10.58 0.32
C SER A 40 18.90 -12.03 0.76
N LYS A 41 20.11 -12.56 0.56
CA LYS A 41 20.46 -13.92 1.01
C LYS A 41 20.27 -14.11 2.51
N ASN A 42 20.54 -13.08 3.32
CA ASN A 42 20.37 -13.16 4.76
C ASN A 42 18.90 -13.18 5.17
N GLU A 43 18.07 -12.38 4.51
CA GLU A 43 16.62 -12.31 4.78
C GLU A 43 15.92 -13.63 4.39
N ARG A 44 16.35 -14.26 3.28
CA ARG A 44 15.88 -15.60 2.90
C ARG A 44 16.31 -16.69 3.89
N ARG A 45 17.55 -16.63 4.41
CA ARG A 45 17.98 -17.55 5.47
C ARG A 45 17.19 -17.36 6.75
N GLU A 46 16.93 -16.12 7.15
CA GLU A 46 16.08 -15.81 8.30
C GLU A 46 14.66 -16.38 8.11
N ARG A 47 14.08 -16.20 6.91
CA ARG A 47 12.78 -16.79 6.56
C ARG A 47 12.74 -18.31 6.71
N ALA A 48 13.82 -18.99 6.34
CA ALA A 48 13.92 -20.45 6.46
C ALA A 48 14.12 -20.94 7.92
N GLN A 49 14.52 -20.05 8.84
CA GLN A 49 14.86 -20.40 10.22
C GLN A 49 13.83 -19.94 11.24
N LEU A 50 13.11 -18.85 10.96
CA LEU A 50 12.15 -18.23 11.88
C LEU A 50 10.74 -18.28 11.29
N SER A 51 9.76 -18.56 12.14
CA SER A 51 8.36 -18.43 11.78
C SER A 51 7.99 -16.99 11.39
N PRO A 52 6.91 -16.80 10.61
CA PRO A 52 6.44 -15.46 10.26
C PRO A 52 6.20 -14.56 11.49
N VAL A 53 5.71 -15.13 12.60
CA VAL A 53 5.49 -14.42 13.87
C VAL A 53 6.81 -14.01 14.51
N GLU A 54 7.77 -14.93 14.64
CA GLU A 54 9.08 -14.62 15.21
C GLU A 54 9.82 -13.53 14.43
N ARG A 55 9.69 -13.53 13.10
CA ARG A 55 10.24 -12.46 12.25
C ARG A 55 9.61 -11.10 12.56
N CYS A 56 8.28 -11.06 12.77
CA CYS A 56 7.57 -9.83 13.14
C CYS A 56 7.95 -9.33 14.54
N LEU A 57 8.25 -10.24 15.48
CA LEU A 57 8.71 -9.87 16.81
C LEU A 57 10.19 -9.44 16.83
N LYS A 58 11.02 -10.03 15.97
CA LYS A 58 12.45 -9.72 15.88
C LYS A 58 12.73 -8.39 15.18
N ARG A 59 11.96 -8.08 14.14
CA ARG A 59 12.20 -6.88 13.32
C ARG A 59 11.44 -5.68 13.87
N THR A 60 12.19 -4.65 14.21
CA THR A 60 11.66 -3.35 14.61
C THR A 60 11.10 -2.60 13.41
N ARG A 61 9.97 -1.92 13.60
CA ARG A 61 9.41 -0.99 12.63
C ARG A 61 10.35 0.18 12.36
N LEU A 62 10.08 0.89 11.27
CA LEU A 62 10.63 2.23 11.07
C LEU A 62 10.33 3.13 12.29
N PRO A 63 11.32 3.90 12.76
CA PRO A 63 11.11 4.88 13.80
C PRO A 63 10.19 5.98 13.27
N GLY A 64 9.20 6.35 14.08
CA GLY A 64 8.42 7.56 13.89
C GLY A 64 7.85 8.01 15.22
N ASN A 65 7.01 9.03 15.19
CA ASN A 65 6.57 9.68 16.43
C ASN A 65 5.15 9.22 16.76
N GLU A 66 5.02 8.48 17.85
CA GLU A 66 3.70 8.21 18.44
C GLU A 66 3.12 9.52 18.96
N GLY A 67 1.84 9.73 18.66
CA GLY A 67 1.06 10.84 19.22
C GLY A 67 0.26 10.40 20.44
N ASP A 68 -0.40 11.38 21.07
CA ASP A 68 -1.13 11.17 22.32
C ASP A 68 -2.59 10.72 22.09
N ASP A 69 -3.10 10.91 20.88
CA ASP A 69 -4.49 10.59 20.55
C ASP A 69 -4.68 9.09 20.33
N THR A 70 -5.81 8.54 20.78
CA THR A 70 -6.22 7.15 20.53
C THR A 70 -7.64 7.08 19.99
N VAL A 71 -7.88 6.07 19.15
CA VAL A 71 -9.19 5.76 18.57
C VAL A 71 -9.52 4.29 18.79
N SER A 72 -10.72 4.02 19.26
CA SER A 72 -11.26 2.66 19.37
C SER A 72 -12.15 2.38 18.17
N LEU A 73 -11.84 1.30 17.45
CA LEU A 73 -12.49 0.94 16.20
C LEU A 73 -13.07 -0.47 16.28
N GLN A 74 -14.17 -0.69 15.54
CA GLN A 74 -14.71 -2.02 15.29
C GLN A 74 -14.76 -2.29 13.79
N VAL A 75 -14.30 -3.46 13.36
CA VAL A 75 -14.48 -3.92 11.98
C VAL A 75 -15.95 -4.24 11.73
N THR A 76 -16.52 -3.59 10.73
CA THR A 76 -17.90 -3.80 10.26
C THR A 76 -17.95 -4.67 8.99
N GLY A 77 -16.85 -4.74 8.25
CA GLY A 77 -16.76 -5.45 6.98
C GLY A 77 -15.32 -5.60 6.49
N THR A 78 -15.11 -6.55 5.59
CA THR A 78 -13.80 -6.85 5.00
C THR A 78 -13.86 -6.58 3.51
N LEU A 79 -13.04 -5.63 3.04
CA LEU A 79 -12.90 -5.33 1.62
C LEU A 79 -11.85 -6.26 0.99
N LYS A 80 -10.69 -6.37 1.67
CA LYS A 80 -9.57 -7.21 1.25
C LYS A 80 -8.68 -7.49 2.44
N ALA A 81 -8.71 -8.69 3.00
CA ALA A 81 -7.85 -9.08 4.11
C ALA A 81 -7.61 -10.59 4.11
N GLY A 82 -6.60 -11.01 4.87
CA GLY A 82 -6.10 -12.38 4.91
C GLY A 82 -4.69 -12.51 4.35
N ASP A 83 -4.21 -13.75 4.31
CA ASP A 83 -2.87 -14.09 3.85
C ASP A 83 -2.69 -13.87 2.34
N GLY A 84 -1.49 -13.42 1.95
CA GLY A 84 -1.15 -13.15 0.56
C GLY A 84 -1.64 -11.80 0.03
N HIS A 85 -2.10 -10.90 0.92
CA HIS A 85 -2.54 -9.56 0.57
C HIS A 85 -1.52 -8.51 1.02
N ASN A 86 -1.32 -7.48 0.20
CA ASN A 86 -0.35 -6.41 0.48
C ASN A 86 -0.74 -5.64 1.74
N SER A 87 -1.76 -4.80 1.64
CA SER A 87 -2.44 -4.18 2.77
C SER A 87 -3.78 -4.86 3.03
N GLN A 88 -4.25 -4.76 4.26
CA GLN A 88 -5.53 -5.29 4.72
C GLN A 88 -6.52 -4.13 4.76
N ALA A 89 -7.49 -4.10 3.84
CA ALA A 89 -8.51 -3.06 3.75
C ALA A 89 -9.81 -3.54 4.39
N LEU A 90 -10.28 -2.79 5.38
CA LEU A 90 -11.44 -3.11 6.22
C LEU A 90 -12.37 -1.91 6.28
N THR A 91 -13.68 -2.15 6.36
CA THR A 91 -14.60 -1.10 6.82
C THR A 91 -14.64 -1.16 8.35
N VAL A 92 -14.49 0.01 8.98
CA VAL A 92 -14.47 0.14 10.44
C VAL A 92 -15.42 1.23 10.89
N GLU A 93 -15.89 1.16 12.13
CA GLU A 93 -16.69 2.19 12.78
C GLU A 93 -15.98 2.68 14.04
N VAL A 94 -16.03 4.00 14.28
CA VAL A 94 -15.49 4.62 15.50
C VAL A 94 -16.40 4.31 16.69
N LEU A 95 -15.85 3.60 17.67
CA LEU A 95 -16.50 3.34 18.95
C LEU A 95 -16.30 4.48 19.94
N ASP A 96 -15.07 5.02 19.99
CA ASP A 96 -14.65 6.09 20.89
C ASP A 96 -13.35 6.75 20.38
N SER A 97 -13.10 8.00 20.79
CA SER A 97 -11.92 8.76 20.38
C SER A 97 -11.52 9.77 21.46
N THR A 98 -10.23 9.90 21.76
CA THR A 98 -9.75 10.90 22.74
C THR A 98 -9.60 12.30 22.15
N SER A 99 -9.64 12.44 20.82
CA SER A 99 -9.39 13.70 20.12
C SER A 99 -10.66 14.28 19.49
N PRO A 100 -10.95 15.58 19.64
CA PRO A 100 -12.07 16.23 18.99
C PRO A 100 -11.87 16.44 17.47
N SER A 101 -10.65 16.27 16.97
CA SER A 101 -10.34 16.29 15.53
C SER A 101 -10.71 14.98 14.83
N LEU A 102 -10.94 13.92 15.61
CA LEU A 102 -11.34 12.62 15.08
C LEU A 102 -12.84 12.58 14.80
N PRO A 103 -13.26 11.81 13.78
CA PRO A 103 -14.66 11.67 13.47
C PRO A 103 -15.47 11.08 14.62
N ARG A 104 -16.70 11.55 14.77
CA ARG A 104 -17.56 11.21 15.92
C ARG A 104 -17.82 9.70 15.99
N LYS A 105 -18.12 9.23 17.20
CA LYS A 105 -18.66 7.88 17.43
C LYS A 105 -19.78 7.55 16.43
N GLY A 106 -19.72 6.34 15.86
CA GLY A 106 -20.65 5.85 14.84
C GLY A 106 -20.24 6.24 13.41
N THR A 107 -19.18 7.02 13.21
CA THR A 107 -18.70 7.32 11.85
C THR A 107 -17.93 6.12 11.30
N GLY A 108 -18.22 5.74 10.05
CA GLY A 108 -17.58 4.64 9.36
C GLY A 108 -16.43 5.08 8.44
N PHE A 109 -15.36 4.28 8.37
CA PHE A 109 -14.16 4.52 7.55
C PHE A 109 -13.70 3.26 6.83
N VAL A 110 -12.81 3.43 5.85
CA VAL A 110 -11.91 2.35 5.44
C VAL A 110 -10.61 2.47 6.24
N ALA A 111 -10.25 1.40 6.93
CA ALA A 111 -8.94 1.21 7.55
C ALA A 111 -8.08 0.35 6.64
N LYS A 112 -6.92 0.86 6.23
CA LYS A 112 -5.88 0.08 5.58
C LYS A 112 -4.78 -0.26 6.58
N ILE A 113 -4.57 -1.54 6.82
CA ILE A 113 -3.59 -2.04 7.78
C ILE A 113 -2.40 -2.65 7.03
N TYR A 114 -1.20 -2.17 7.34
CA TYR A 114 0.06 -2.66 6.78
C TYR A 114 0.69 -3.69 7.72
N ASP A 115 0.26 -4.95 7.58
CA ASP A 115 0.71 -6.06 8.43
C ASP A 115 1.65 -7.00 7.65
N PRO A 116 2.97 -6.97 7.91
CA PRO A 116 3.93 -7.81 7.19
C PRO A 116 3.68 -9.31 7.41
N LEU A 117 2.96 -9.71 8.46
CA LEU A 117 2.64 -11.11 8.73
C LEU A 117 1.82 -11.74 7.61
N TYR A 118 0.85 -11.00 7.07
CA TYR A 118 -0.08 -11.48 6.04
C TYR A 118 0.30 -11.03 4.63
N PHE A 119 1.47 -10.41 4.48
CA PHE A 119 2.00 -10.02 3.19
C PHE A 119 2.25 -11.22 2.27
N GLY A 120 1.91 -11.08 0.99
CA GLY A 120 2.28 -12.02 -0.07
C GLY A 120 3.72 -11.79 -0.49
N ASP A 121 4.65 -12.56 0.08
CA ASP A 121 6.09 -12.35 -0.12
C ASP A 121 6.71 -13.12 -1.29
N ASP A 122 5.86 -13.66 -2.17
CA ASP A 122 6.22 -14.37 -3.39
C ASP A 122 7.28 -15.45 -3.13
N ASP A 123 6.92 -16.38 -2.23
CA ASP A 123 7.77 -17.47 -1.75
C ASP A 123 9.14 -16.99 -1.25
N GLY A 124 9.13 -15.86 -0.52
CA GLY A 124 10.32 -15.24 0.05
C GLY A 124 11.17 -14.45 -0.95
N TYR A 125 10.70 -14.24 -2.19
CA TYR A 125 11.35 -13.35 -3.14
C TYR A 125 11.36 -11.91 -2.64
N LEU A 126 10.26 -11.47 -2.05
CA LEU A 126 10.08 -10.14 -1.46
C LEU A 126 10.36 -10.15 0.04
N ASP A 127 10.80 -9.02 0.57
CA ASP A 127 10.88 -8.76 2.00
C ASP A 127 9.60 -8.04 2.47
N PRO A 128 8.72 -8.72 3.23
CA PRO A 128 7.47 -8.14 3.73
C PRO A 128 7.63 -6.81 4.45
N PHE A 129 8.68 -6.69 5.26
CA PHE A 129 8.89 -5.54 6.14
C PHE A 129 9.24 -4.32 5.32
N ARG A 130 10.20 -4.48 4.38
CA ARG A 130 10.59 -3.41 3.47
C ARG A 130 9.45 -3.01 2.53
N CYS A 131 8.67 -3.98 2.05
CA CYS A 131 7.47 -3.71 1.26
C CYS A 131 6.45 -2.88 2.04
N MET A 132 6.09 -3.32 3.25
CA MET A 132 5.11 -2.61 4.09
C MET A 132 5.59 -1.20 4.43
N ASP A 133 6.83 -1.06 4.88
CA ASP A 133 7.43 0.23 5.20
C ASP A 133 7.39 1.18 4.00
N LYS A 134 7.74 0.70 2.80
CA LYS A 134 7.64 1.48 1.56
C LYS A 134 6.19 1.88 1.27
N TYR A 135 5.26 0.92 1.24
CA TYR A 135 3.87 1.18 0.87
C TYR A 135 3.21 2.15 1.84
N TYR A 136 3.37 1.92 3.14
CA TYR A 136 2.83 2.78 4.18
C TYR A 136 3.40 4.19 4.09
N THR A 137 4.72 4.35 4.10
CA THR A 137 5.33 5.69 4.13
C THR A 137 4.99 6.50 2.89
N HIS A 138 4.89 5.88 1.71
CA HIS A 138 4.50 6.60 0.50
C HIS A 138 3.02 6.97 0.49
N GLU A 139 2.14 6.07 0.91
CA GLU A 139 0.71 6.35 0.93
C GLU A 139 0.37 7.43 1.97
N ALA A 140 0.85 7.27 3.21
CA ALA A 140 0.59 8.21 4.30
C ALA A 140 1.12 9.63 4.01
N ASN A 141 2.26 9.76 3.33
CA ASN A 141 2.81 11.06 2.92
C ASN A 141 2.18 11.61 1.63
N ALA A 142 1.52 10.79 0.80
CA ALA A 142 0.81 11.26 -0.38
C ALA A 142 -0.44 12.05 0.00
N TYR A 143 -1.15 11.65 1.05
CA TYR A 143 -2.39 12.35 1.45
C TYR A 143 -2.18 13.83 1.80
N PRO A 144 -1.23 14.24 2.67
CA PRO A 144 -0.95 15.65 2.91
C PRO A 144 -0.52 16.41 1.66
N ALA A 145 0.26 15.78 0.77
CA ALA A 145 0.70 16.38 -0.49
C ALA A 145 -0.48 16.63 -1.45
N LEU A 146 -1.52 15.80 -1.38
CA LEU A 146 -2.72 15.86 -2.22
C LEU A 146 -3.93 16.46 -1.47
N ARG A 147 -3.70 17.20 -0.38
CA ARG A 147 -4.77 17.72 0.50
C ARG A 147 -5.87 18.49 -0.25
N GLU A 148 -5.53 19.18 -1.33
CA GLU A 148 -6.47 20.01 -2.09
C GLU A 148 -7.48 19.18 -2.92
N PHE A 149 -7.15 17.92 -3.21
CA PHE A 149 -8.00 16.99 -3.94
C PHE A 149 -8.86 16.11 -3.02
N GLN A 150 -8.63 16.17 -1.71
CA GLN A 150 -9.34 15.33 -0.75
C GLN A 150 -10.82 15.73 -0.61
N GLY A 151 -11.71 14.74 -0.59
CA GLY A 151 -13.16 14.92 -0.53
C GLY A 151 -13.83 15.20 -1.88
N ARG A 152 -13.05 15.34 -2.97
CA ARG A 152 -13.54 15.43 -4.35
C ARG A 152 -13.02 14.26 -5.18
N ASP A 153 -11.73 14.31 -5.52
CA ASP A 153 -11.07 13.39 -6.47
C ASP A 153 -10.19 12.37 -5.76
N SER A 154 -9.79 12.69 -4.53
CA SER A 154 -9.13 11.79 -3.59
C SER A 154 -9.99 11.62 -2.35
N PRO A 155 -9.98 10.45 -1.72
CA PRO A 155 -10.59 10.23 -0.42
C PRO A 155 -9.99 11.14 0.66
N THR A 156 -10.85 11.54 1.60
CA THR A 156 -10.41 12.27 2.80
C THR A 156 -9.61 11.35 3.70
N TYR A 157 -8.44 11.83 4.08
CA TYR A 157 -7.50 11.16 4.98
C TYR A 157 -7.69 11.69 6.40
N HIS A 158 -7.90 10.78 7.33
CA HIS A 158 -8.18 11.10 8.73
C HIS A 158 -6.97 10.89 9.65
N GLY A 159 -5.88 10.33 9.12
CA GLY A 159 -4.61 10.19 9.84
C GLY A 159 -4.03 8.78 9.76
N SER A 160 -2.80 8.68 10.29
CA SER A 160 -2.06 7.45 10.47
C SER A 160 -2.10 7.06 11.94
N TYR A 161 -2.15 5.75 12.18
CA TYR A 161 -2.18 5.18 13.50
C TYR A 161 -1.34 3.92 13.58
N THR A 162 -1.06 3.49 14.79
CA THR A 162 -0.42 2.23 15.15
C THR A 162 -1.38 1.39 15.98
N VAL A 163 -1.45 0.08 15.73
CA VAL A 163 -2.23 -0.85 16.57
C VAL A 163 -1.35 -1.98 17.07
N ASN A 164 -1.42 -2.23 18.38
CA ASN A 164 -0.77 -3.33 19.07
C ASN A 164 -1.61 -4.61 18.93
N LEU A 165 -1.13 -5.58 18.16
CA LEU A 165 -1.74 -6.89 17.96
C LEU A 165 -1.05 -7.92 18.85
N ALA A 166 -1.82 -8.59 19.70
CA ALA A 166 -1.36 -9.76 20.42
C ALA A 166 -1.18 -10.93 19.45
N VAL A 167 -0.01 -11.57 19.46
CA VAL A 167 0.30 -12.64 18.50
C VAL A 167 0.42 -14.01 19.15
N ASP A 168 0.56 -14.09 20.48
CA ASP A 168 0.65 -15.32 21.29
C ASP A 168 0.07 -15.10 22.71
N ASP A 169 -0.11 -16.18 23.48
CA ASP A 169 -0.53 -16.19 24.90
C ASP A 169 0.36 -15.30 25.80
N ASP A 170 1.59 -15.00 25.36
CA ASP A 170 2.62 -14.24 26.07
C ASP A 170 2.59 -12.71 25.84
N ARG A 171 1.53 -12.17 25.21
CA ARG A 171 1.22 -10.72 25.10
C ARG A 171 2.34 -9.82 24.53
N LYS A 172 3.19 -10.31 23.62
CA LYS A 172 4.10 -9.40 22.89
C LYS A 172 3.32 -8.70 21.78
N PRO A 173 3.13 -7.37 21.85
CA PRO A 173 2.42 -6.67 20.79
C PRO A 173 3.32 -6.56 19.55
N ARG A 174 2.87 -7.08 18.41
CA ARG A 174 3.36 -6.57 17.13
C ARG A 174 2.58 -5.31 16.82
N VAL A 175 3.18 -4.30 16.21
CA VAL A 175 2.40 -3.14 15.81
C VAL A 175 2.48 -2.88 14.32
N VAL A 176 1.34 -2.49 13.76
CA VAL A 176 1.10 -2.33 12.34
C VAL A 176 0.53 -0.93 12.08
N PHE A 177 0.79 -0.41 10.90
CA PHE A 177 0.31 0.92 10.52
C PHE A 177 -1.12 0.85 10.01
N VAL A 178 -1.91 1.85 10.36
CA VAL A 178 -3.30 1.99 9.93
C VAL A 178 -3.49 3.38 9.34
N ASP A 179 -3.95 3.45 8.11
CA ASP A 179 -4.43 4.70 7.51
C ASP A 179 -5.96 4.67 7.44
N LEU A 180 -6.58 5.74 7.92
CA LEU A 180 -8.03 5.93 7.81
C LEU A 180 -8.32 6.85 6.62
N ALA A 181 -8.95 6.29 5.59
CA ALA A 181 -9.38 7.06 4.43
C ALA A 181 -10.78 6.59 3.99
N HIS A 182 -11.56 7.45 3.34
CA HIS A 182 -12.81 7.03 2.68
C HIS A 182 -12.57 6.31 1.33
N ALA A 183 -11.48 5.53 1.24
CA ALA A 183 -10.84 5.14 0.00
C ALA A 183 -10.81 3.63 -0.28
N LEU A 184 -11.32 3.22 -1.44
CA LEU A 184 -10.93 1.98 -2.10
C LEU A 184 -9.76 2.30 -3.06
N PHE A 185 -8.53 1.95 -2.68
CA PHE A 185 -7.44 1.86 -3.66
C PHE A 185 -6.97 0.42 -3.75
N ASP A 186 -7.44 -0.28 -4.78
CA ASP A 186 -6.76 -1.46 -5.27
C ASP A 186 -5.67 -1.01 -6.25
N ARG A 187 -4.44 -0.86 -5.77
CA ARG A 187 -3.28 -1.05 -6.65
C ARG A 187 -2.93 -2.53 -6.60
N ARG A 188 -3.34 -3.27 -7.64
CA ARG A 188 -2.71 -4.53 -8.07
C ARG A 188 -2.23 -4.23 -9.48
N ARG A 189 -0.95 -4.36 -9.84
CA ARG A 189 -0.13 -5.58 -9.81
C ARG A 189 1.35 -5.16 -9.96
N ASP A 190 2.20 -5.44 -8.97
CA ASP A 190 3.65 -5.54 -9.19
C ASP A 190 3.89 -6.96 -9.75
N ASP A 191 3.68 -7.16 -11.06
CA ASP A 191 3.95 -8.44 -11.71
C ASP A 191 5.46 -8.64 -11.88
N PRO A 192 6.03 -9.82 -11.58
CA PRO A 192 7.41 -10.15 -11.93
C PRO A 192 7.75 -10.02 -13.43
N ALA A 193 6.77 -10.01 -14.34
CA ALA A 193 7.00 -9.69 -15.76
C ALA A 193 7.41 -8.22 -16.01
N ALA A 194 7.08 -7.29 -15.10
CA ALA A 194 7.51 -5.90 -15.20
C ALA A 194 9.00 -5.71 -14.83
N LEU A 195 9.65 -6.72 -14.24
CA LEU A 195 11.08 -6.67 -13.85
C LEU A 195 12.04 -7.03 -15.00
N THR A 196 11.55 -7.60 -16.10
CA THR A 196 12.37 -8.00 -17.24
C THR A 196 12.55 -6.92 -18.31
N LEU A 197 11.75 -5.85 -18.28
CA LEU A 197 11.85 -4.73 -19.21
C LEU A 197 12.45 -3.53 -18.51
N ASN A 198 13.57 -3.02 -19.04
CA ASN A 198 14.18 -1.79 -18.57
C ASN A 198 13.35 -0.60 -19.06
N CYS A 199 12.20 -0.36 -18.42
CA CYS A 199 11.21 0.65 -18.80
C CYS A 199 11.64 2.10 -18.47
N PHE A 200 12.94 2.41 -18.55
CA PHE A 200 13.49 3.73 -18.19
C PHE A 200 13.08 4.17 -16.77
N LEU A 201 13.21 3.26 -15.80
CA LEU A 201 12.82 3.49 -14.41
C LEU A 201 13.66 4.62 -13.80
N GLY A 202 13.02 5.78 -13.57
CA GLY A 202 13.66 6.99 -13.05
C GLY A 202 13.67 8.15 -14.04
N ASP A 203 13.44 7.87 -15.32
CA ASP A 203 13.29 8.91 -16.34
C ASP A 203 11.82 9.25 -16.53
N TYR A 204 11.55 10.51 -16.87
CA TYR A 204 10.21 10.95 -17.20
C TYR A 204 9.79 10.36 -18.55
N ILE A 205 8.73 9.55 -18.54
CA ILE A 205 8.14 8.97 -19.76
C ILE A 205 6.90 9.78 -20.14
N SER A 206 6.99 10.40 -21.31
CA SER A 206 5.91 11.18 -21.91
C SER A 206 4.60 10.37 -21.96
N PRO A 207 3.47 10.92 -21.47
CA PRO A 207 2.17 10.23 -21.47
C PRO A 207 1.72 9.70 -22.84
N PRO A 208 1.91 10.40 -23.97
CA PRO A 208 1.69 9.86 -25.32
C PRO A 208 2.40 8.53 -25.62
N LEU A 209 3.59 8.29 -25.04
CA LEU A 209 4.30 7.03 -25.19
C LEU A 209 3.78 5.95 -24.24
N ARG A 210 3.39 6.35 -23.03
CA ARG A 210 3.01 5.43 -21.95
C ARG A 210 1.58 4.93 -22.05
N TRP A 211 0.67 5.78 -22.50
CA TRP A 211 -0.78 5.60 -22.39
C TRP A 211 -1.49 5.73 -23.73
N ASN A 212 -0.82 5.46 -24.85
CA ASN A 212 -1.50 5.43 -26.15
C ASN A 212 -2.72 4.48 -26.14
N GLU A 213 -3.60 4.64 -27.12
CA GLU A 213 -4.88 3.93 -27.20
C GLU A 213 -4.74 2.41 -27.08
N ALA A 214 -3.71 1.82 -27.67
CA ALA A 214 -3.45 0.38 -27.54
C ALA A 214 -3.23 -0.07 -26.08
N LYS A 215 -2.57 0.76 -25.27
CA LYS A 215 -2.34 0.51 -23.83
C LYS A 215 -3.53 0.88 -22.98
N PHE A 216 -4.23 1.95 -23.34
CA PHE A 216 -5.46 2.36 -22.68
C PHE A 216 -6.57 1.30 -22.83
N LYS A 217 -6.78 0.76 -24.04
CA LYS A 217 -7.75 -0.31 -24.31
C LYS A 217 -7.44 -1.65 -23.64
N ALA A 218 -6.16 -1.89 -23.31
CA ALA A 218 -5.75 -3.04 -22.52
C ALA A 218 -6.02 -2.86 -20.99
N SER A 219 -6.49 -1.68 -20.59
CA SER A 219 -6.78 -1.32 -19.21
C SER A 219 -8.23 -1.65 -18.84
N PRO A 220 -8.54 -1.98 -17.59
CA PRO A 220 -9.93 -2.14 -17.11
C PRO A 220 -10.75 -0.84 -17.11
N PHE A 221 -10.19 0.27 -17.60
CA PHE A 221 -10.83 1.60 -17.64
C PHE A 221 -11.24 2.04 -19.05
N ASP A 222 -11.14 1.17 -20.07
CA ASP A 222 -11.48 1.52 -21.46
C ASP A 222 -12.90 2.10 -21.58
N ASP A 223 -13.86 1.51 -20.87
CA ASP A 223 -15.27 1.92 -20.87
C ASP A 223 -15.54 3.28 -20.19
N TRP A 224 -14.52 3.91 -19.58
CA TRP A 224 -14.67 5.19 -18.86
C TRP A 224 -14.39 6.42 -19.71
N VAL A 225 -13.85 6.23 -20.92
CA VAL A 225 -13.49 7.32 -21.84
C VAL A 225 -14.36 7.21 -23.08
N ASP A 226 -15.29 8.14 -23.27
CA ASP A 226 -16.22 8.20 -24.40
C ASP A 226 -15.83 9.24 -25.47
N TRP A 227 -14.61 9.80 -25.37
CA TRP A 227 -14.02 10.74 -26.34
C TRP A 227 -12.78 10.17 -27.03
N ASP A 228 -12.32 10.86 -28.08
CA ASP A 228 -11.14 10.45 -28.84
C ASP A 228 -9.86 10.58 -28.00
N TRP A 229 -9.43 9.46 -27.42
CA TRP A 229 -8.34 9.38 -26.45
C TRP A 229 -6.99 9.82 -27.00
N ASP A 230 -6.53 9.24 -28.13
CA ASP A 230 -5.21 9.53 -28.69
C ASP A 230 -5.04 10.99 -29.17
N PRO A 231 -6.03 11.58 -29.87
CA PRO A 231 -5.99 13.01 -30.20
C PRO A 231 -5.92 13.90 -28.95
N TRP A 232 -6.71 13.60 -27.92
CA TRP A 232 -6.68 14.34 -26.66
C TRP A 232 -5.33 14.20 -25.95
N LEU A 233 -4.83 12.97 -25.79
CA LEU A 233 -3.56 12.65 -25.15
C LEU A 233 -2.39 13.33 -25.86
N THR A 234 -2.39 13.31 -27.20
CA THR A 234 -1.35 13.97 -28.00
C THR A 234 -1.41 15.48 -27.86
N ALA A 235 -2.60 16.08 -27.87
CA ALA A 235 -2.77 17.52 -27.74
C ALA A 235 -2.37 18.03 -26.35
N GLU A 236 -2.87 17.38 -25.29
CA GLU A 236 -2.64 17.78 -23.90
C GLU A 236 -1.14 17.68 -23.54
N PHE A 237 -0.50 16.62 -23.98
CA PHE A 237 0.90 16.34 -23.65
C PHE A 237 1.87 16.63 -24.80
N ALA A 238 1.47 17.43 -25.80
CA ALA A 238 2.33 17.82 -26.92
C ALA A 238 3.66 18.43 -26.46
N HIS A 239 3.63 19.15 -25.33
CA HIS A 239 4.80 19.78 -24.71
C HIS A 239 5.87 18.77 -24.24
N THR A 240 5.53 17.49 -24.12
CA THR A 240 6.43 16.42 -23.71
C THR A 240 7.06 15.69 -24.89
N ALA A 241 6.67 15.99 -26.13
CA ALA A 241 7.13 15.27 -27.31
C ALA A 241 8.65 15.31 -27.49
N THR A 242 9.30 16.40 -27.04
CA THR A 242 10.75 16.59 -27.10
C THR A 242 11.51 15.78 -26.05
N SER A 243 10.84 15.28 -25.01
CA SER A 243 11.46 14.40 -24.00
C SER A 243 11.47 12.94 -24.41
N ILE A 244 10.81 12.58 -25.53
CA ILE A 244 10.75 11.21 -26.04
C ILE A 244 12.01 10.93 -26.86
N THR A 245 12.92 10.12 -26.31
CA THR A 245 14.13 9.72 -27.04
C THR A 245 13.84 8.60 -28.06
N PRO A 246 14.68 8.42 -29.09
CA PRO A 246 14.56 7.29 -30.02
C PRO A 246 14.56 5.92 -29.31
N GLU A 247 15.40 5.75 -28.30
CA GLU A 247 15.50 4.52 -27.51
C GLU A 247 14.21 4.25 -26.73
N MET A 248 13.57 5.31 -26.20
CA MET A 248 12.26 5.20 -25.54
C MET A 248 11.18 4.73 -26.52
N ARG A 249 11.19 5.23 -27.77
CA ARG A 249 10.23 4.80 -28.81
C ARG A 249 10.42 3.35 -29.19
N GLU A 250 11.66 2.92 -29.40
CA GLU A 250 11.97 1.53 -29.79
C GLU A 250 11.53 0.54 -28.70
N GLN A 251 11.89 0.80 -27.45
CA GLN A 251 11.53 -0.07 -26.32
C GLN A 251 10.02 -0.19 -26.07
N TRP A 252 9.26 0.87 -26.37
CA TRP A 252 7.80 0.93 -26.15
C TRP A 252 6.99 0.62 -27.42
N ALA A 253 7.64 0.39 -28.57
CA ALA A 253 6.98 -0.03 -29.81
C ALA A 253 6.65 -1.54 -29.84
N ASP A 254 7.41 -2.36 -29.10
CA ASP A 254 7.36 -3.83 -29.15
C ASP A 254 6.62 -4.51 -27.98
N ILE A 255 6.03 -3.74 -27.07
CA ILE A 255 5.23 -4.25 -25.93
C ILE A 255 3.76 -4.05 -26.25
#